data_AF-A0A2K9BS59-F1
#
_entry.id   AF-A0A2K9BS59-F1
#
_cell.length_a   1.000
_cell.length_b   1.000
_cell.length_c   1.000
_cell.angle_alpha   90.00
_cell.angle_beta   90.00
_cell.angle_gamma   90.00
#
_symmetry.space_group_name_H-M   'P 1'
#
loop_
_entity.id
_entity.type
_entity.pdbx_description
1 polymer ?
#
loop_
_entity_poly.entity_id
_entity_poly.type
_entity_poly.pdbx_seq_one_letter_code
_entity_poly.pdbx_strand_id
1 'polypeptide(L)'
;MLKQRLQWLWPTIIPLSPDEQQGDNQWRRSMALSVRDGDWSRDSDVILEESRRLFDAEVDRRKGADAKAGIYLAAITALIPVLVSLIPSLWNDKSSKWLSCLGLFIFAWAVAYLLRAGGWAFKTLKVDGFDVVSPADLAQSWKKGSPKAALAKELSHAVLNNYPKVNRKVTGIKMTHEFLLRAFLTFTILMVLQVAWPVGTWVIGEATKLINPEVIAPLIMCFS
;
A
#
# COMPACT_ATOMS: atom_id res chain seq x y z
N MET A 1 17.34 -2.20 -16.70
CA MET A 1 15.99 -1.95 -17.26
C MET A 1 14.93 -2.97 -16.83
N LEU A 2 15.17 -4.30 -16.88
CA LEU A 2 14.15 -5.30 -16.51
C LEU A 2 13.66 -5.20 -15.04
N LYS A 3 14.58 -5.02 -14.08
CA LYS A 3 14.25 -4.81 -12.65
C LYS A 3 13.38 -3.58 -12.41
N GLN A 4 13.64 -2.47 -13.11
CA GLN A 4 12.83 -1.25 -13.00
C GLN A 4 11.42 -1.45 -13.56
N ARG A 5 11.29 -2.12 -14.72
CA ARG A 5 9.96 -2.46 -15.28
C ARG A 5 9.20 -3.41 -14.36
N LEU A 6 9.89 -4.39 -13.77
CA LEU A 6 9.29 -5.32 -12.83
C LEU A 6 8.87 -4.65 -11.52
N GLN A 7 9.60 -3.65 -11.03
CA GLN A 7 9.19 -2.84 -9.88
C GLN A 7 8.00 -1.93 -10.19
N TRP A 8 7.93 -1.43 -11.43
CA TRP A 8 6.79 -0.63 -11.86
C TRP A 8 5.51 -1.46 -11.93
N LEU A 9 5.57 -2.67 -12.48
CA LEU A 9 4.46 -3.62 -12.50
C LEU A 9 4.16 -4.17 -11.10
N TRP A 10 5.16 -4.76 -10.45
CA TRP A 10 5.00 -5.43 -9.17
C TRP A 10 5.94 -4.83 -8.12
N PRO A 11 5.47 -3.85 -7.33
CA PRO A 11 6.32 -3.20 -6.35
C PRO A 11 6.78 -4.21 -5.30
N THR A 12 8.08 -4.22 -5.05
CA THR A 12 8.72 -5.07 -4.05
C THR A 12 9.58 -4.20 -3.14
N ILE A 13 9.63 -4.58 -1.86
CA ILE A 13 10.54 -3.93 -0.92
C ILE A 13 11.94 -4.41 -1.28
N ILE A 14 12.83 -3.47 -1.60
CA ILE A 14 14.25 -3.74 -1.73
C ILE A 14 14.80 -3.82 -0.29
N PRO A 15 15.25 -5.00 0.18
CA PRO A 15 15.90 -5.06 1.48
C PRO A 15 17.19 -4.25 1.42
N LEU A 16 17.54 -3.59 2.53
CA LEU A 16 18.86 -2.96 2.67
C LEU A 16 19.93 -4.01 2.41
N SER A 17 21.00 -3.63 1.73
CA SER A 17 22.20 -4.46 1.60
C SER A 17 22.80 -4.78 2.98
N PRO A 18 23.60 -5.86 3.12
CA PRO A 18 24.24 -6.18 4.40
C PRO A 18 25.03 -5.01 5.00
N ASP A 19 25.73 -4.26 4.14
CA ASP A 19 26.52 -3.09 4.55
C ASP A 19 25.63 -1.95 5.04
N GLU A 20 24.52 -1.66 4.35
CA GLU A 20 23.54 -0.65 4.76
C GLU A 20 22.83 -1.06 6.06
N GLN A 21 22.50 -2.34 6.24
CA GLN A 21 21.93 -2.85 7.49
C GLN A 21 22.91 -2.71 8.64
N GLN A 22 24.19 -2.97 8.41
CA GLN A 22 25.23 -2.79 9.41
C GLN A 22 25.38 -1.30 9.77
N GLY A 23 25.35 -0.41 8.77
CA GLY A 23 25.36 1.04 8.97
C GLY A 23 24.16 1.53 9.79
N ASP A 24 22.94 1.10 9.47
CA ASP A 24 21.74 1.45 10.25
C ASP A 24 21.83 0.95 11.70
N ASN A 25 22.27 -0.31 11.89
CA ASN A 25 22.46 -0.87 13.23
C ASN A 25 23.54 -0.11 14.03
N GLN A 26 24.63 0.30 13.40
CA GLN A 26 25.68 1.09 14.03
C GLN A 26 25.18 2.49 14.41
N TRP A 27 24.46 3.16 13.49
CA TRP A 27 23.85 4.46 13.75
C TRP A 27 22.87 4.41 14.93
N ARG A 28 22.02 3.38 14.99
CA ARG A 28 21.08 3.18 16.11
C ARG A 28 21.78 2.91 17.43
N ARG A 29 22.86 2.11 17.42
CA ARG A 29 23.69 1.89 18.62
C ARG A 29 24.36 3.18 19.06
N SER A 30 24.91 3.96 18.14
CA SER A 30 25.51 5.26 18.43
C SER A 30 24.51 6.21 19.08
N MET A 31 23.29 6.33 18.55
CA MET A 31 22.24 7.13 19.19
C MET A 31 21.89 6.64 20.59
N ALA A 32 21.73 5.33 20.78
CA ALA A 32 21.42 4.75 22.08
C ALA A 32 22.54 5.04 23.11
N LEU A 33 23.80 5.00 22.67
CA LEU A 33 24.95 5.39 23.50
C LEU A 33 24.91 6.88 23.83
N SER A 34 24.64 7.75 22.84
CA SER A 34 24.51 9.20 23.07
C SER A 34 23.39 9.55 24.05
N VAL A 35 22.25 8.86 23.98
CA VAL A 35 21.15 9.01 24.95
C VAL A 35 21.56 8.55 26.34
N ARG A 36 22.28 7.42 26.44
CA ARG A 36 22.74 6.87 27.72
C ARG A 36 23.79 7.76 28.38
N ASP A 37 24.79 8.20 27.61
CA ASP A 37 26.01 8.85 28.10
C ASP A 37 25.86 10.38 28.18
N GLY A 38 24.85 10.96 27.54
CA GLY A 38 24.57 12.40 27.59
C GLY A 38 24.24 12.91 29.00
N ASP A 39 24.82 14.05 29.39
CA ASP A 39 24.47 14.74 30.63
C ASP A 39 23.20 15.58 30.44
N TRP A 40 22.08 15.05 30.93
CA TRP A 40 20.76 15.69 30.84
C TRP A 40 20.33 16.33 32.17
N SER A 41 21.27 16.50 33.10
CA SER A 41 20.99 17.05 34.43
C SER A 41 20.87 18.57 34.44
N ARG A 42 21.58 19.28 33.54
CA ARG A 42 21.62 20.76 33.49
C ARG A 42 20.24 21.38 33.21
N ASP A 43 19.53 20.90 32.20
CA ASP A 43 18.20 21.41 31.78
C ASP A 43 17.17 20.27 31.68
N SER A 44 17.08 19.49 32.76
CA SER A 44 16.31 18.23 32.77
C SER A 44 14.81 18.40 32.48
N ASP A 45 14.24 19.59 32.72
CA ASP A 45 12.86 19.92 32.39
C ASP A 45 12.62 20.02 30.88
N VAL A 46 13.47 20.77 30.17
CA VAL A 46 13.39 20.93 28.71
C VAL A 46 13.60 19.59 28.02
N ILE A 47 14.59 18.82 28.47
CA ILE A 47 14.88 17.50 27.90
C ILE A 47 13.74 16.52 28.14
N LEU A 48 13.09 16.56 29.30
CA LEU A 48 11.93 15.72 29.58
C LEU A 48 10.73 16.10 28.71
N GLU A 49 10.46 17.39 28.52
CA GLU A 49 9.40 17.86 27.64
C GLU A 49 9.62 17.42 26.19
N GLU A 50 10.82 17.63 25.65
CA GLU A 50 11.15 17.20 24.29
C GLU A 50 11.11 15.66 24.14
N SER A 51 11.55 14.92 25.16
CA SER A 51 11.45 13.45 25.16
C SER A 51 10.00 12.96 25.13
N ARG A 52 9.10 13.63 25.85
CA ARG A 52 7.65 13.35 25.81
C ARG A 52 7.08 13.67 24.44
N ARG A 53 7.40 14.83 23.87
CA ARG A 53 6.97 15.22 22.51
C ARG A 53 7.42 14.20 21.46
N LEU A 54 8.66 13.72 21.53
CA LEU A 54 9.17 12.69 20.63
C LEU A 54 8.44 11.36 20.81
N PHE A 55 8.17 10.95 22.05
CA PHE A 55 7.42 9.74 22.36
C PHE A 55 5.99 9.80 21.84
N ASP A 56 5.28 10.89 22.11
CA ASP A 56 3.90 11.12 21.65
C ASP A 56 3.83 11.16 20.13
N ALA A 57 4.77 11.84 19.46
CA ALA A 57 4.87 11.85 18.01
C ALA A 57 5.06 10.44 17.43
N GLU A 58 5.85 9.58 18.07
CA GLU A 58 6.05 8.20 17.62
C GLU A 58 4.81 7.33 17.84
N VAL A 59 4.11 7.51 18.96
CA VAL A 59 2.81 6.88 19.24
C VAL A 59 1.80 7.28 18.16
N ASP A 60 1.74 8.56 17.81
CA ASP A 60 0.83 9.07 16.80
C ASP A 60 1.20 8.60 15.39
N ARG A 61 2.50 8.48 15.06
CA ARG A 61 2.95 7.84 13.82
C ARG A 61 2.43 6.41 13.71
N ARG A 62 2.49 5.63 14.80
CA ARG A 62 1.94 4.26 14.83
C ARG A 62 0.41 4.28 14.67
N LYS A 63 -0.31 5.09 15.44
CA LYS A 63 -1.78 5.18 15.37
C LYS A 63 -2.24 5.60 13.98
N GLY A 64 -1.57 6.60 13.40
CA GLY A 64 -1.83 7.06 12.03
C GLY A 64 -1.56 5.97 11.00
N ALA A 65 -0.58 5.11 11.25
CA ALA A 65 -0.34 3.95 10.42
C ALA A 65 -1.49 2.92 10.51
N ASP A 66 -1.86 2.53 11.74
CA ASP A 66 -2.93 1.56 11.98
C ASP A 66 -4.28 2.08 11.43
N ALA A 67 -4.58 3.38 11.60
CA ALA A 67 -5.79 4.02 11.07
C ALA A 67 -5.85 3.97 9.53
N LYS A 68 -4.76 4.33 8.85
CA LYS A 68 -4.68 4.27 7.37
C LYS A 68 -4.85 2.85 6.85
N ALA A 69 -4.24 1.87 7.51
CA ALA A 69 -4.41 0.47 7.13
C ALA A 69 -5.86 -0.01 7.30
N GLY A 70 -6.55 0.42 8.37
CA GLY A 70 -7.98 0.18 8.57
C GLY A 70 -8.85 0.77 7.46
N ILE A 71 -8.59 2.04 7.08
CA ILE A 71 -9.31 2.70 5.98
C ILE A 71 -9.11 1.95 4.65
N TYR A 72 -7.87 1.58 4.32
CA TYR A 72 -7.60 0.82 3.11
C TYR A 72 -8.27 -0.56 3.11
N LEU A 73 -8.29 -1.25 4.25
CA LEU A 73 -8.97 -2.54 4.36
C LEU A 73 -10.49 -2.41 4.17
N ALA A 74 -11.11 -1.37 4.72
CA ALA A 74 -12.52 -1.08 4.50
C ALA A 74 -12.82 -0.82 3.01
N ALA A 75 -11.98 -0.01 2.35
CA ALA A 75 -12.11 0.27 0.92
C ALA A 75 -11.96 -1.00 0.07
N ILE A 76 -10.95 -1.84 0.35
CA ILE A 76 -10.76 -3.13 -0.32
C ILE A 76 -11.98 -4.03 -0.14
N THR A 77 -12.51 -4.12 1.08
CA THR A 77 -13.70 -4.92 1.40
C THR A 77 -14.93 -4.42 0.64
N ALA A 78 -15.11 -3.10 0.54
CA ALA A 78 -16.21 -2.50 -0.22
C ALA A 78 -16.11 -2.73 -1.74
N LEU A 79 -14.89 -2.93 -2.27
CA LEU A 79 -14.69 -3.20 -3.69
C LEU A 79 -15.00 -4.66 -4.06
N ILE A 80 -14.91 -5.62 -3.14
CA ILE A 80 -15.11 -7.06 -3.44
C ILE A 80 -16.45 -7.32 -4.16
N PRO A 81 -17.61 -6.84 -3.68
CA PRO A 81 -18.89 -7.06 -4.37
C PRO A 81 -18.91 -6.49 -5.80
N VAL A 82 -18.29 -5.32 -6.00
CA VAL A 82 -18.17 -4.69 -7.33
C VAL A 82 -17.34 -5.56 -8.28
N LEU A 83 -16.28 -6.20 -7.77
CA LEU A 83 -15.48 -7.11 -8.59
C LEU A 83 -16.26 -8.36 -8.99
N VAL A 84 -17.00 -8.93 -8.05
CA VAL A 84 -17.82 -10.12 -8.28
C VAL A 84 -18.91 -9.84 -9.33
N SER A 85 -19.54 -8.66 -9.30
CA SER A 85 -20.59 -8.31 -10.26
C SER A 85 -20.09 -8.11 -11.70
N LEU A 86 -18.78 -7.87 -11.90
CA LEU A 86 -18.16 -7.72 -13.22
C LEU A 86 -17.79 -9.06 -13.88
N ILE A 87 -17.79 -10.18 -13.16
CA ILE A 87 -17.42 -11.49 -13.72
C ILE A 87 -18.34 -11.90 -14.89
N PRO A 88 -19.68 -11.80 -14.77
CA PRO A 88 -20.57 -12.17 -15.87
C PRO A 88 -20.44 -11.26 -17.10
N SER A 89 -20.10 -9.97 -16.92
CA SER A 89 -19.93 -9.06 -18.06
C SER A 89 -18.67 -9.36 -18.87
N LEU A 90 -17.64 -9.92 -18.22
CA LEU A 90 -16.41 -10.37 -18.86
C LEU A 90 -16.56 -11.68 -19.64
N TRP A 91 -17.54 -12.50 -19.28
CA TRP A 91 -17.78 -13.81 -19.87
C TRP A 91 -19.20 -13.92 -20.42
N ASN A 92 -19.39 -13.34 -21.60
CA ASN A 92 -20.66 -13.37 -22.32
C ASN A 92 -20.48 -14.02 -23.70
N ASP A 93 -21.43 -14.88 -24.10
CA ASP A 93 -21.45 -15.57 -25.39
C ASP A 93 -21.52 -14.61 -26.59
N LYS A 94 -21.97 -13.37 -26.36
CA LYS A 94 -22.02 -12.31 -27.39
C LYS A 94 -20.69 -11.58 -27.60
N SER A 95 -19.70 -11.77 -26.72
CA SER A 95 -18.40 -11.12 -26.81
C SER A 95 -17.44 -11.94 -27.66
N SER A 96 -16.55 -11.28 -28.42
CA SER A 96 -15.46 -11.97 -29.10
C SER A 96 -14.64 -12.75 -28.07
N LYS A 97 -14.42 -14.05 -28.31
CA LYS A 97 -13.69 -14.94 -27.38
C LYS A 97 -12.34 -14.37 -26.94
N TRP A 98 -11.67 -13.63 -27.83
CA TRP A 98 -10.42 -12.93 -27.56
C TRP A 98 -10.56 -11.80 -26.53
N LEU A 99 -11.56 -10.93 -26.68
CA LEU A 99 -11.84 -9.86 -25.71
C LEU A 99 -12.19 -10.43 -24.34
N SER A 100 -13.01 -11.48 -24.27
CA SER A 100 -13.37 -12.12 -23.02
C SER A 100 -12.14 -12.70 -22.32
N CYS A 101 -11.24 -13.34 -23.06
CA CYS A 101 -9.98 -13.86 -22.53
C CYS A 101 -9.05 -12.74 -22.03
N LEU A 102 -8.84 -11.69 -22.82
CA LEU A 102 -8.02 -10.53 -22.44
C LEU A 102 -8.61 -9.79 -21.23
N GLY A 103 -9.92 -9.58 -21.21
CA GLY A 103 -10.64 -8.94 -20.11
C GLY A 103 -10.50 -9.73 -18.81
N LEU A 104 -10.68 -11.05 -18.86
CA LEU A 104 -10.44 -11.92 -17.70
C LEU A 104 -9.00 -11.87 -17.21
N PHE A 105 -8.02 -11.84 -18.12
CA PHE A 105 -6.62 -11.72 -17.75
C PHE A 105 -6.32 -10.40 -17.01
N ILE A 106 -6.79 -9.28 -17.55
CA ILE A 106 -6.64 -7.96 -16.91
C ILE A 106 -7.38 -7.91 -15.57
N PHE A 107 -8.59 -8.48 -15.51
CA PHE A 107 -9.37 -8.58 -14.28
C PHE A 107 -8.64 -9.39 -13.21
N ALA A 108 -8.12 -10.57 -13.55
CA ALA A 108 -7.33 -11.40 -12.64
C ALA A 108 -6.10 -10.64 -12.11
N TRP A 109 -5.45 -9.85 -12.97
CA TRP A 109 -4.30 -9.02 -12.59
C TRP A 109 -4.70 -7.90 -11.60
N ALA A 110 -5.84 -7.24 -11.84
CA ALA A 110 -6.38 -6.22 -10.94
C ALA A 110 -6.75 -6.80 -9.56
N VAL A 111 -7.37 -7.99 -9.54
CA VAL A 111 -7.66 -8.75 -8.32
C VAL A 111 -6.37 -9.10 -7.58
N ALA A 112 -5.33 -9.56 -8.29
CA ALA A 112 -4.05 -9.89 -7.67
C ALA A 112 -3.41 -8.68 -6.97
N TYR A 113 -3.44 -7.49 -7.59
CA TYR A 113 -3.01 -6.26 -6.93
C TYR A 113 -3.84 -5.92 -5.70
N LEU A 114 -5.17 -6.04 -5.79
CA LEU A 114 -6.07 -5.73 -4.68
C LEU A 114 -5.84 -6.67 -3.48
N LEU A 115 -5.72 -7.98 -3.73
CA LEU A 115 -5.40 -8.97 -2.70
C LEU A 115 -4.04 -8.69 -2.06
N ARG A 116 -3.05 -8.29 -2.86
CA ARG A 116 -1.72 -7.94 -2.36
C ARG A 116 -1.74 -6.68 -1.51
N ALA A 117 -2.51 -5.66 -1.90
CA ALA A 117 -2.75 -4.47 -1.08
C ALA A 117 -3.35 -4.85 0.28
N GLY A 118 -4.37 -5.72 0.28
CA GLY A 118 -5.02 -6.25 1.48
C GLY A 118 -4.04 -7.01 2.38
N GLY A 119 -3.20 -7.88 1.82
CA GLY A 119 -2.17 -8.59 2.58
C GLY A 119 -1.19 -7.66 3.30
N TRP A 120 -0.77 -6.55 2.66
CA TRP A 120 0.06 -5.54 3.30
C TRP A 120 -0.69 -4.72 4.35
N ALA A 121 -1.99 -4.44 4.14
CA ALA A 121 -2.82 -3.75 5.12
C ALA A 121 -3.01 -4.60 6.39
N PHE A 122 -3.33 -5.88 6.24
CA PHE A 122 -3.38 -6.83 7.36
C PHE A 122 -2.05 -6.95 8.09
N LYS A 123 -0.94 -7.04 7.35
CA LYS A 123 0.40 -7.08 7.96
C LYS A 123 0.70 -5.82 8.76
N THR A 124 0.20 -4.66 8.33
CA THR A 124 0.32 -3.40 9.07
C THR A 124 -0.50 -3.44 10.35
N LEU A 125 -1.74 -3.91 10.30
CA LEU A 125 -2.65 -3.99 11.46
C LEU A 125 -2.25 -5.06 12.47
N LYS A 126 -1.39 -6.02 12.09
CA LYS A 126 -0.90 -7.06 13.00
C LYS A 126 -0.40 -6.44 14.31
N VAL A 127 -0.89 -6.98 15.42
CA VAL A 127 -0.45 -6.60 16.76
C VAL A 127 1.04 -6.91 16.89
N ASP A 128 1.80 -5.91 17.30
CA ASP A 128 3.24 -6.03 17.57
C ASP A 128 3.54 -5.31 18.88
N GLY A 129 4.57 -5.78 19.60
CA GLY A 129 4.96 -5.22 20.88
C GLY A 129 5.48 -3.80 20.71
N PHE A 130 4.96 -2.85 21.46
CA PHE A 130 5.39 -1.45 21.43
C PHE A 130 5.92 -1.09 22.81
N ASP A 131 7.11 -0.52 22.86
CA ASP A 131 7.78 -0.21 24.11
C ASP A 131 7.16 1.06 24.68
N VAL A 132 6.66 0.97 25.90
CA VAL A 132 6.04 2.07 26.64
C VAL A 132 6.73 2.21 27.97
N VAL A 133 6.84 3.44 28.47
CA VAL A 133 7.32 3.68 29.83
C VAL A 133 6.21 3.28 30.80
N SER A 134 6.50 2.29 31.64
CA SER A 134 5.55 1.75 32.61
C SER A 134 5.60 2.54 33.94
N PRO A 135 4.57 2.42 34.80
CA PRO A 135 4.61 2.98 36.15
C PRO A 135 5.82 2.52 36.99
N ALA A 136 6.34 1.32 36.72
CA ALA A 136 7.55 0.82 37.37
C ALA A 136 8.80 1.60 36.94
N ASP A 137 8.93 1.90 35.65
CA ASP A 137 10.05 2.69 35.09
C ASP A 137 10.03 4.12 35.61
N LEU A 138 8.82 4.69 35.78
CA LEU A 138 8.59 5.97 36.45
C LEU A 138 9.09 5.95 37.90
N ALA A 139 8.66 4.95 38.67
CA ALA A 139 9.09 4.80 40.07
C ALA A 139 10.60 4.57 40.19
N GLN A 140 11.21 3.82 39.26
CA GLN A 140 12.65 3.60 39.23
C GLN A 140 13.43 4.87 38.85
N SER A 141 12.91 5.66 37.91
CA SER A 141 13.50 6.95 37.53
C SER A 141 13.51 7.92 38.72
N TRP A 142 12.46 7.92 39.53
CA TRP A 142 12.35 8.76 40.74
C TRP A 142 13.32 8.41 41.86
N LYS A 143 13.92 7.22 41.84
CA LYS A 143 14.96 6.81 42.79
C LYS A 143 16.36 7.29 42.42
N LYS A 144 16.55 7.81 41.19
CA LYS A 144 17.87 8.29 40.72
C LYS A 144 18.08 9.75 41.17
N GLY A 145 19.35 10.17 41.26
CA GLY A 145 19.71 11.53 41.70
C GLY A 145 19.17 12.67 40.83
N SER A 146 18.80 12.37 39.57
CA SER A 146 18.16 13.30 38.64
C SER A 146 16.91 12.66 38.00
N PRO A 147 15.75 12.65 38.69
CA PRO A 147 14.55 11.93 38.24
C PRO A 147 14.04 12.29 36.84
N LYS A 148 14.00 13.58 36.52
CA LYS A 148 13.49 14.09 35.24
C LYS A 148 14.38 13.66 34.08
N ALA A 149 15.70 13.79 34.25
CA ALA A 149 16.70 13.35 33.28
C ALA A 149 16.65 11.83 33.07
N ALA A 150 16.44 11.06 34.15
CA ALA A 150 16.28 9.62 34.07
C ALA A 150 15.04 9.22 33.25
N LEU A 151 13.89 9.83 33.55
CA LEU A 151 12.65 9.57 32.82
C LEU A 151 12.75 9.95 31.35
N ALA A 152 13.40 11.08 31.05
CA ALA A 152 13.66 11.50 29.68
C ALA A 152 14.47 10.44 28.90
N LYS A 153 15.49 9.83 29.54
CA LYS A 153 16.28 8.75 28.95
C LYS A 153 15.44 7.50 28.67
N GLU A 154 14.59 7.09 29.62
CA GLU A 154 13.69 5.94 29.42
C GLU A 154 12.71 6.18 28.25
N LEU A 155 12.12 7.38 28.16
CA LEU A 155 11.26 7.76 27.02
C LEU A 155 12.02 7.71 25.69
N SER A 156 13.22 8.28 25.66
CA SER A 156 14.07 8.30 24.46
C SER A 156 14.49 6.88 24.03
N HIS A 157 14.82 6.01 24.98
CA HIS A 157 15.11 4.61 24.69
C HIS A 157 13.89 3.86 24.15
N ALA A 158 12.70 4.07 24.72
CA ALA A 158 11.46 3.50 24.19
C ALA A 158 11.22 3.93 22.73
N VAL A 159 11.42 5.21 22.41
CA VAL A 159 11.32 5.72 21.02
C VAL A 159 12.30 5.01 20.08
N LEU A 160 13.58 4.92 20.46
CA LEU A 160 14.63 4.29 19.64
C LEU A 160 14.35 2.80 19.37
N ASN A 161 13.76 2.09 20.32
CA ASN A 161 13.37 0.69 20.16
C ASN A 161 12.11 0.54 19.29
N ASN A 162 11.23 1.53 19.29
CA ASN A 162 10.00 1.55 18.50
C ASN A 162 10.20 1.91 17.02
N TYR A 163 11.20 2.72 16.67
CA TYR A 163 11.49 3.11 15.28
C TYR A 163 11.41 1.99 14.23
N PRO A 164 12.11 0.84 14.35
CA PRO A 164 12.04 -0.21 13.35
C PRO A 164 10.63 -0.82 13.25
N LYS A 165 9.90 -0.90 14.36
CA LYS A 165 8.57 -1.50 14.44
C LYS A 165 7.56 -0.60 13.72
N VAL A 166 7.59 0.71 14.01
CA VAL A 166 6.73 1.71 13.36
C VAL A 166 7.12 1.90 11.90
N ASN A 167 8.42 1.95 11.57
CA ASN A 167 8.87 2.02 10.18
C ASN A 167 8.40 0.83 9.34
N ARG A 168 8.32 -0.38 9.92
CA ARG A 168 7.74 -1.55 9.24
C ARG A 168 6.25 -1.37 8.95
N LYS A 169 5.48 -0.79 9.88
CA LYS A 169 4.06 -0.45 9.67
C LYS A 169 3.89 0.62 8.59
N VAL A 170 4.67 1.71 8.64
CA VAL A 170 4.66 2.77 7.62
C VAL A 170 5.03 2.21 6.24
N THR A 171 6.01 1.31 6.18
CA THR A 171 6.38 0.63 4.93
C THR A 171 5.23 -0.23 4.40
N GLY A 172 4.55 -0.97 5.27
CA GLY A 172 3.37 -1.73 4.91
C GLY A 172 2.28 -0.86 4.26
N ILE A 173 2.05 0.33 4.79
CA ILE A 173 1.07 1.28 4.23
C ILE A 173 1.49 1.82 2.88
N LYS A 174 2.76 2.20 2.72
CA LYS A 174 3.27 2.64 1.41
C LYS A 174 3.06 1.54 0.37
N MET A 175 3.35 0.29 0.71
CA MET A 175 3.12 -0.85 -0.17
C MET A 175 1.64 -1.07 -0.46
N THR A 176 0.76 -1.00 0.54
CA THR A 176 -0.69 -1.07 0.34
C THR A 176 -1.17 -0.01 -0.63
N HIS A 177 -0.74 1.24 -0.44
CA HIS A 177 -1.12 2.35 -1.31
C HIS A 177 -0.68 2.14 -2.76
N GLU A 178 0.58 1.73 -2.97
CA GLU A 178 1.14 1.45 -4.30
C GLU A 178 0.37 0.33 -5.03
N PHE A 179 0.02 -0.75 -4.33
CA PHE A 179 -0.78 -1.83 -4.90
C PHE A 179 -2.23 -1.42 -5.17
N LEU A 180 -2.84 -0.63 -4.27
CA LEU A 180 -4.20 -0.13 -4.43
C LEU A 180 -4.32 0.79 -5.66
N LEU A 181 -3.34 1.68 -5.86
CA LEU A 181 -3.30 2.57 -7.02
C LEU A 181 -3.17 1.78 -8.35
N ARG A 182 -2.35 0.72 -8.37
CA ARG A 182 -2.24 -0.18 -9.53
C ARG A 182 -3.50 -0.98 -9.78
N ALA A 183 -4.17 -1.47 -8.73
CA ALA A 183 -5.46 -2.12 -8.86
C ALA A 183 -6.49 -1.17 -9.50
N PHE A 184 -6.59 0.06 -8.97
CA PHE A 184 -7.49 1.08 -9.50
C PHE A 184 -7.20 1.42 -10.96
N LEU A 185 -5.94 1.62 -11.34
CA LEU A 185 -5.56 1.89 -12.73
C LEU A 185 -5.89 0.71 -13.65
N THR A 186 -5.62 -0.52 -13.21
CA THR A 186 -5.90 -1.74 -13.99
C THR A 186 -7.42 -1.91 -14.19
N PHE A 187 -8.23 -1.66 -13.15
CA PHE A 187 -9.68 -1.64 -13.28
C PHE A 187 -10.19 -0.55 -14.22
N THR A 188 -9.60 0.64 -14.17
CA THR A 188 -9.95 1.74 -15.07
C THR A 188 -9.68 1.35 -16.52
N ILE A 189 -8.52 0.75 -16.81
CA ILE A 189 -8.17 0.25 -18.15
C ILE A 189 -9.16 -0.83 -18.60
N LEU A 190 -9.52 -1.76 -17.70
CA LEU A 190 -10.51 -2.80 -18.00
C LEU A 190 -11.86 -2.21 -18.40
N MET A 191 -12.35 -1.20 -17.66
CA MET A 191 -13.61 -0.53 -17.94
C MET A 191 -13.57 0.22 -19.28
N VAL A 192 -12.48 0.95 -19.55
CA VAL A 192 -12.29 1.62 -20.84
C VAL A 192 -12.28 0.62 -21.99
N LEU A 193 -11.59 -0.51 -21.83
CA LEU A 193 -11.56 -1.56 -22.85
C LEU A 193 -12.95 -2.14 -23.12
N GLN A 194 -13.73 -2.42 -22.08
CA GLN A 194 -15.10 -2.92 -22.22
C GLN A 194 -16.03 -1.95 -22.94
N VAL A 195 -15.89 -0.64 -22.70
CA VAL A 195 -16.72 0.40 -23.32
C VAL A 195 -16.27 0.72 -24.74
N ALA A 196 -14.96 0.83 -24.97
CA ALA A 196 -14.41 1.23 -26.26
C ALA A 196 -14.52 0.12 -27.31
N TRP A 197 -14.45 -1.15 -26.91
CA TRP A 197 -14.44 -2.26 -27.85
C TRP A 197 -15.71 -2.39 -28.71
N PRO A 198 -16.93 -2.39 -28.13
CA PRO A 198 -18.17 -2.41 -28.92
C PRO A 198 -18.24 -1.24 -29.93
N VAL A 199 -17.85 -0.04 -29.50
CA VAL A 199 -17.82 1.16 -30.35
C VAL A 199 -16.83 0.98 -31.50
N GLY A 200 -15.63 0.49 -31.22
CA GLY A 200 -14.63 0.21 -32.24
C GLY A 200 -15.11 -0.82 -33.26
N THR A 201 -15.74 -1.91 -32.82
CA THR A 201 -16.30 -2.91 -33.73
C THR A 201 -17.44 -2.35 -34.59
N TRP A 202 -18.26 -1.45 -34.04
CA TRP A 202 -19.32 -0.78 -34.79
C TRP A 202 -18.75 0.17 -35.86
N VAL A 203 -17.76 1.00 -35.51
CA VAL A 203 -17.10 1.93 -36.45
C VAL A 203 -16.42 1.16 -37.59
N ILE A 204 -15.69 0.08 -37.28
CA ILE A 204 -15.04 -0.75 -38.30
C ILE A 204 -16.09 -1.41 -39.19
N GLY A 205 -17.19 -1.91 -38.63
CA GLY A 205 -18.30 -2.47 -39.40
C GLY A 205 -18.88 -1.45 -40.38
N GLU A 206 -19.12 -0.22 -39.93
CA GLU A 206 -19.68 0.84 -40.76
C GLU A 206 -18.69 1.33 -41.84
N ALA A 207 -17.41 1.49 -41.48
CA ALA A 207 -16.35 1.82 -42.44
C ALA A 207 -16.19 0.72 -43.51
N THR A 208 -16.32 -0.55 -43.12
CA THR A 208 -16.24 -1.69 -44.06
C THR A 208 -17.40 -1.67 -45.06
N LYS A 209 -18.62 -1.35 -44.62
CA LYS A 209 -19.78 -1.19 -45.52
C LYS A 209 -19.60 -0.02 -46.49
N LEU A 210 -18.96 1.07 -46.07
CA LEU A 210 -18.66 2.21 -46.93
C LEU A 210 -17.58 1.90 -47.98
N ILE A 211 -16.63 1.02 -47.66
CA ILE A 211 -15.55 0.61 -48.57
C ILE A 211 -16.01 -0.49 -49.55
N ASN A 212 -16.85 -1.42 -49.09
CA ASN A 212 -17.44 -2.48 -49.90
C ASN A 212 -18.97 -2.33 -49.87
N PRO A 213 -19.55 -1.45 -50.70
CA PRO A 213 -20.99 -1.38 -50.83
C PRO A 213 -21.50 -2.75 -51.32
N GLU A 214 -22.43 -3.35 -50.59
CA GLU A 214 -23.09 -4.58 -51.04
C GLU A 214 -23.71 -4.32 -52.42
N VAL A 215 -23.30 -5.12 -53.41
CA VAL A 215 -23.94 -5.12 -54.72
C VAL A 215 -25.35 -5.65 -54.51
N ILE A 216 -26.32 -4.74 -54.47
CA ILE A 216 -27.74 -5.07 -54.50
C ILE A 216 -27.99 -5.75 -55.85
N ALA A 217 -27.98 -7.09 -55.87
CA ALA A 217 -28.38 -7.85 -57.03
C ALA A 217 -29.90 -7.69 -57.20
N PRO A 218 -30.40 -7.20 -58.36
CA PRO A 218 -31.82 -7.09 -58.57
C PRO A 218 -32.44 -8.50 -58.60
N LEU A 219 -33.44 -8.72 -57.75
CA LEU A 219 -34.36 -9.85 -57.83
C LEU A 219 -35.12 -9.77 -59.15
N ILE A 220 -34.59 -10.39 -60.21
CA ILE A 220 -35.39 -10.68 -61.40
C ILE A 220 -36.33 -11.82 -61.02
N MET A 221 -37.56 -11.45 -60.63
CA MET A 221 -38.72 -12.32 -60.70
C MET A 221 -39.00 -12.63 -62.17
N CYS A 222 -38.60 -13.82 -62.63
CA CYS A 222 -39.23 -14.42 -63.79
C CYS A 222 -40.38 -15.30 -63.28
N PHE A 223 -41.62 -14.84 -63.46
CA PHE A 223 -42.78 -15.72 -63.54
C PHE A 223 -42.67 -16.54 -64.83
N SER A 224 -42.72 -17.87 -64.72
CA SER A 224 -43.26 -18.76 -65.76
C SER A 224 -43.89 -19.98 -65.12
#